data_AF-A0A7S2RDB7-F1
#
_entry.id   AF-A0A7S2RDB7-F1
#
_cell.length_a   1.000
_cell.length_b   1.000
_cell.length_c   1.000
_cell.angle_alpha   90.00
_cell.angle_beta   90.00
_cell.angle_gamma   90.00
#
_symmetry.space_group_name_H-M   'P 1'
#
loop_
_entity.id
_entity.type
_entity.pdbx_description
1 polymer ?
#
loop_
_entity_poly.entity_id
_entity_poly.type
_entity_poly.pdbx_seq_one_letter_code
_entity_poly.pdbx_strand_id
1 'polypeptide(L)'
;AVEADYLQDNLYHNSMHAADVTQTLHALFQMGAQKYASKLQTYSLLIAAICHDINHPGYSNNYHLNSMSDLAITYNDVSVLENMHASRCFRLMLGGSGNNVDILSGLTSPQKMDVRKLITTSILHTDMVKHFQSVNHLKVMIKSNDLSSKKCKLSEDD
;
A
#
# COMPACT_ATOMS: atom_id res chain seq x y z
N ALA A 1 14.07 -10.08 1.13
CA ALA A 1 12.98 -10.49 0.22
C ALA A 1 12.37 -9.28 -0.48
N VAL A 2 11.75 -8.34 0.24
CA VAL A 2 11.15 -7.13 -0.36
C VAL A 2 12.17 -6.27 -1.11
N GLU A 3 13.29 -5.91 -0.47
CA GLU A 3 14.33 -5.08 -1.12
C GLU A 3 14.88 -5.71 -2.41
N ALA A 4 15.12 -7.02 -2.40
CA ALA A 4 15.60 -7.76 -3.57
C ALA A 4 14.60 -7.80 -4.73
N ASP A 5 13.34 -7.43 -4.49
CA ASP A 5 12.29 -7.43 -5.48
C ASP A 5 12.07 -6.04 -6.11
N TYR A 6 12.72 -5.00 -5.57
CA TYR A 6 12.87 -3.71 -6.24
C TYR A 6 13.97 -3.79 -7.30
N LEU A 7 13.66 -3.40 -8.53
CA LEU A 7 14.60 -3.47 -9.65
C LEU A 7 15.66 -2.37 -9.52
N GLN A 8 16.93 -2.76 -9.41
CA GLN A 8 18.05 -1.83 -9.19
C GLN A 8 18.34 -0.91 -10.39
N ASP A 9 17.92 -1.32 -11.59
CA ASP A 9 18.12 -0.52 -12.81
C ASP A 9 17.18 0.70 -12.88
N ASN A 10 16.15 0.76 -12.03
CA ASN A 10 15.27 1.92 -11.95
C ASN A 10 16.00 3.10 -11.27
N LEU A 11 16.07 4.23 -11.97
CA LEU A 11 16.66 5.47 -11.42
C LEU A 11 15.87 6.02 -10.21
N TYR A 12 14.56 5.79 -10.15
CA TYR A 12 13.67 6.36 -9.13
C TYR A 12 12.90 5.30 -8.32
N HIS A 13 12.04 4.49 -8.97
CA HIS A 13 11.21 3.46 -8.30
C HIS A 13 12.05 2.23 -7.90
N ASN A 14 12.96 2.43 -6.95
CA ASN A 14 13.88 1.45 -6.39
C ASN A 14 13.72 1.38 -4.86
N SER A 15 14.53 0.55 -4.19
CA SER A 15 14.42 0.33 -2.74
C SER A 15 14.67 1.59 -1.91
N MET A 16 15.43 2.57 -2.42
CA MET A 16 15.68 3.84 -1.73
C MET A 16 14.41 4.70 -1.66
N HIS A 17 13.65 4.78 -2.76
CA HIS A 17 12.33 5.44 -2.76
C HIS A 17 11.37 4.77 -1.77
N ALA A 18 11.33 3.44 -1.75
CA ALA A 18 10.52 2.71 -0.77
C ALA A 18 10.92 3.01 0.68
N ALA A 19 12.23 3.11 0.95
CA ALA A 19 12.75 3.47 2.27
C ALA A 19 12.37 4.91 2.66
N ASP A 20 12.47 5.87 1.73
CA ASP A 20 12.09 7.27 1.96
C ASP A 20 10.60 7.43 2.30
N VAL A 21 9.72 6.80 1.51
CA VAL A 21 8.27 6.82 1.76
C VAL A 21 7.93 6.19 3.12
N THR A 22 8.56 5.06 3.45
CA THR A 22 8.36 4.37 4.73
C THR A 22 8.85 5.22 5.90
N GLN A 23 10.01 5.85 5.77
CA GLN A 23 10.60 6.72 6.79
C GLN A 23 9.73 7.97 7.00
N THR A 24 9.25 8.59 5.92
CA THR A 24 8.37 9.75 5.97
C THR A 24 7.06 9.41 6.69
N LEU A 25 6.45 8.27 6.37
CA LEU A 25 5.24 7.81 7.05
C LEU A 25 5.50 7.56 8.55
N HIS A 26 6.63 6.94 8.89
CA HIS A 26 7.03 6.76 10.28
C HIS A 26 7.19 8.10 11.00
N ALA A 27 7.87 9.08 10.40
CA ALA A 27 8.02 10.41 10.95
C ALA A 27 6.68 11.09 11.22
N LEU A 28 5.71 10.98 10.29
CA LEU A 28 4.34 11.50 10.50
C LEU A 28 3.66 10.86 11.72
N PHE A 29 3.82 9.55 11.93
CA PHE A 29 3.32 8.89 13.14
C PHE A 29 3.97 9.45 14.41
N GLN A 30 5.29 9.61 14.40
CA GLN A 30 6.04 10.18 15.53
C GLN A 30 5.67 11.65 15.82
N MET A 31 5.25 12.41 14.81
CA MET A 31 4.75 13.77 14.96
C MET A 31 3.31 13.84 15.51
N GLY A 32 2.71 12.71 15.84
CA GLY A 32 1.42 12.63 16.52
C GLY A 32 0.28 12.04 15.68
N ALA A 33 0.52 11.61 14.44
CA ALA A 33 -0.50 10.91 13.65
C ALA A 33 -0.83 9.52 14.23
N GLN A 34 0.06 8.94 15.05
CA GLN A 34 -0.14 7.62 15.66
C GLN A 34 -1.41 7.55 16.52
N LYS A 35 -1.87 8.66 17.10
CA LYS A 35 -3.11 8.70 17.91
C LYS A 35 -4.39 8.44 17.11
N TYR A 36 -4.32 8.51 15.77
CA TYR A 36 -5.45 8.28 14.87
C TYR A 36 -5.46 6.88 14.24
N ALA A 37 -4.48 6.04 14.54
CA ALA A 37 -4.37 4.69 14.01
C ALA A 37 -4.07 3.68 15.12
N SER A 38 -4.73 2.51 15.07
CA SER A 38 -4.38 1.40 15.96
C SER A 38 -2.97 0.86 15.65
N LYS A 39 -2.40 0.05 16.55
CA LYS A 39 -1.12 -0.63 16.30
C LYS A 39 -1.19 -1.50 15.04
N LEU A 40 -2.30 -2.20 14.82
CA LEU A 40 -2.50 -3.06 13.65
C LEU A 40 -2.61 -2.23 12.36
N GLN A 41 -3.25 -1.06 12.42
CA GLN A 41 -3.32 -0.14 11.28
C GLN A 41 -1.96 0.48 10.97
N THR A 42 -1.22 0.92 11.99
CA THR A 42 0.14 1.45 11.85
C THR A 42 1.06 0.41 11.19
N TYR A 43 1.01 -0.83 11.68
CA TYR A 43 1.74 -1.96 11.11
C TYR A 43 1.39 -2.17 9.62
N SER A 44 0.10 -2.21 9.29
CA SER A 44 -0.39 -2.38 7.92
C SER A 44 0.07 -1.25 7.00
N LEU A 45 0.03 0.00 7.47
CA LEU A 45 0.40 1.17 6.68
C LEU A 45 1.90 1.23 6.40
N LEU A 46 2.75 0.84 7.38
CA LEU A 46 4.19 0.73 7.16
C LEU A 46 4.53 -0.37 6.15
N ILE A 47 3.82 -1.50 6.20
CA ILE A 47 3.95 -2.56 5.19
C ILE A 47 3.51 -2.08 3.80
N ALA A 48 2.38 -1.37 3.73
CA ALA A 48 1.93 -0.81 2.47
C ALA A 48 2.97 0.15 1.88
N ALA A 49 3.54 1.04 2.70
CA ALA A 49 4.57 1.99 2.28
C ALA A 49 5.82 1.31 1.70
N ILE A 50 6.37 0.29 2.39
CA ILE A 50 7.58 -0.38 1.91
C ILE A 50 7.34 -1.22 0.64
N CYS A 51 6.11 -1.67 0.41
CA CYS A 51 5.74 -2.50 -0.74
C CYS A 51 5.05 -1.74 -1.89
N HIS A 52 4.78 -0.44 -1.77
CA HIS A 52 3.85 0.24 -2.68
C HIS A 52 4.30 0.27 -4.14
N ASP A 53 5.61 0.24 -4.40
CA ASP A 53 6.21 0.23 -5.75
C ASP A 53 7.06 -1.03 -6.00
N ILE A 54 6.81 -2.11 -5.25
CA ILE A 54 7.62 -3.32 -5.35
C ILE A 54 7.56 -3.92 -6.76
N ASN A 55 8.71 -4.30 -7.32
CA ASN A 55 8.81 -4.85 -8.68
C ASN A 55 8.36 -3.89 -9.79
N HIS A 56 8.37 -2.56 -9.56
CA HIS A 56 8.07 -1.57 -10.59
C HIS A 56 8.98 -1.73 -11.84
N PRO A 57 8.43 -1.79 -13.07
CA PRO A 57 9.21 -2.09 -14.29
C PRO A 57 9.93 -0.87 -14.89
N GLY A 58 9.70 0.32 -14.34
CA GLY A 58 10.30 1.58 -14.79
C GLY A 58 9.46 2.36 -15.80
N TYR A 59 8.29 1.84 -16.16
CA TYR A 59 7.32 2.48 -17.06
C TYR A 59 6.05 2.90 -16.31
N SER A 60 5.30 3.85 -16.85
CA SER A 60 4.05 4.33 -16.24
C SER A 60 2.85 3.47 -16.65
N ASN A 61 1.72 3.60 -15.93
CA ASN A 61 0.45 2.98 -16.32
C ASN A 61 0.08 3.32 -17.79
N ASN A 62 0.27 4.57 -18.24
CA ASN A 62 -0.01 4.96 -19.63
C ASN A 62 0.81 4.19 -20.66
N TYR A 63 2.07 3.85 -20.36
CA TYR A 63 2.87 3.01 -21.24
C TYR A 63 2.23 1.63 -21.38
N HIS A 64 1.88 1.00 -20.25
CA HIS A 64 1.28 -0.33 -20.20
C HIS A 64 -0.04 -0.42 -20.97
N LEU A 65 -0.90 0.61 -20.83
CA LEU A 65 -2.16 0.74 -21.55
C LEU A 65 -1.93 0.85 -23.06
N ASN A 66 -1.07 1.81 -23.47
CA ASN A 66 -0.83 2.08 -24.89
C ASN A 66 -0.12 0.93 -25.60
N SER A 67 0.72 0.17 -24.89
CA SER A 67 1.44 -0.97 -25.46
C SER A 67 0.66 -2.28 -25.37
N MET A 68 -0.54 -2.28 -24.79
CA MET A 68 -1.32 -3.49 -24.48
C MET A 68 -0.47 -4.57 -23.78
N SER A 69 0.35 -4.14 -22.80
CA SER A 69 1.23 -5.07 -22.09
C SER A 69 0.45 -6.15 -21.35
N ASP A 70 1.09 -7.28 -21.04
CA ASP A 70 0.47 -8.37 -20.28
C ASP A 70 -0.10 -7.91 -18.93
N LEU A 71 0.55 -6.93 -18.28
CA LEU A 71 0.05 -6.34 -17.03
C LEU A 71 -1.26 -5.58 -17.25
N ALA A 72 -1.35 -4.79 -18.32
CA ALA A 72 -2.56 -4.05 -18.66
C ALA A 72 -3.74 -4.99 -18.97
N ILE A 73 -3.48 -6.06 -19.71
CA ILE A 73 -4.47 -7.13 -19.97
C ILE A 73 -4.89 -7.81 -18.67
N THR A 74 -3.94 -8.17 -17.80
CA THR A 74 -4.19 -8.87 -16.53
C THR A 74 -5.08 -8.04 -15.59
N TYR A 75 -4.82 -6.73 -15.52
CA TYR A 75 -5.52 -5.82 -14.62
C TYR A 75 -6.62 -4.98 -15.30
N ASN A 76 -6.96 -5.33 -16.54
CA ASN A 76 -8.02 -4.70 -17.32
C ASN A 76 -7.92 -3.16 -17.32
N ASP A 77 -6.71 -2.64 -17.51
CA ASP A 77 -6.38 -1.21 -17.57
C ASP A 77 -6.67 -0.39 -16.28
N VAL A 78 -7.03 -1.04 -15.16
CA VAL A 78 -7.36 -0.35 -13.91
C VAL A 78 -6.19 -0.43 -12.91
N SER A 79 -5.59 0.72 -12.58
CA SER A 79 -4.48 0.84 -11.61
C SER A 79 -3.45 -0.31 -11.78
N VAL A 80 -2.94 -0.45 -13.00
CA VAL A 80 -2.25 -1.66 -13.48
C VAL A 80 -1.03 -1.98 -12.61
N LEU A 81 -0.18 -0.97 -12.37
CA LEU A 81 1.02 -1.11 -11.55
C LEU A 81 0.66 -1.31 -10.08
N GLU A 82 -0.29 -0.54 -9.54
CA GLU A 82 -0.63 -0.63 -8.11
C GLU A 82 -1.26 -1.98 -7.76
N ASN A 83 -2.05 -2.58 -8.66
CA ASN A 83 -2.55 -3.94 -8.50
C ASN A 83 -1.42 -4.98 -8.56
N MET A 84 -0.42 -4.77 -9.43
CA MET A 84 0.78 -5.61 -9.48
C MET A 84 1.56 -5.55 -8.17
N HIS A 85 1.84 -4.35 -7.66
CA HIS A 85 2.57 -4.12 -6.40
C HIS A 85 1.86 -4.80 -5.22
N ALA A 86 0.54 -4.61 -5.10
CA ALA A 86 -0.26 -5.24 -4.05
C ALA A 86 -0.26 -6.77 -4.15
N SER A 87 -0.40 -7.32 -5.37
CA SER A 87 -0.33 -8.77 -5.60
C SER A 87 1.03 -9.35 -5.21
N ARG A 88 2.11 -8.68 -5.63
CA ARG A 88 3.48 -9.11 -5.36
C ARG A 88 3.82 -9.07 -3.87
N CYS A 89 3.40 -8.01 -3.17
CA CYS A 89 3.49 -7.86 -1.72
C CYS A 89 3.01 -9.12 -0.98
N PHE A 90 1.79 -9.59 -1.28
CA PHE A 90 1.24 -10.79 -0.60
C PHE A 90 1.87 -12.09 -1.07
N ARG A 91 2.27 -12.21 -2.33
CA ARG A 91 2.99 -13.41 -2.81
C ARG A 91 4.32 -13.60 -2.08
N LEU A 92 5.04 -12.51 -1.79
CA LEU A 92 6.26 -12.56 -1.00
C LEU A 92 6.00 -12.91 0.46
N MET A 93 4.96 -12.34 1.08
CA MET A 93 4.62 -12.62 2.49
C MET A 93 4.09 -14.03 2.72
N LEU A 94 3.38 -14.60 1.75
CA LEU A 94 2.77 -15.93 1.85
C LEU A 94 3.71 -17.06 1.36
N GLY A 95 5.01 -16.80 1.26
CA GLY A 95 6.00 -17.85 1.01
C GLY A 95 6.18 -18.24 -0.46
N GLY A 96 5.81 -17.38 -1.42
CA GLY A 96 5.95 -17.65 -2.86
C GLY A 96 7.38 -17.80 -3.38
N SER A 97 8.41 -17.63 -2.55
CA SER A 97 9.83 -17.67 -2.95
C SER A 97 10.67 -18.70 -2.18
N GLY A 98 10.07 -19.75 -1.60
CA GLY A 98 10.80 -20.86 -0.95
C GLY A 98 11.38 -20.54 0.44
N ASN A 99 11.53 -19.27 0.78
CA ASN A 99 11.80 -18.78 2.13
C ASN A 99 10.48 -18.31 2.75
N ASN A 100 9.94 -19.07 3.70
CA ASN A 100 8.66 -18.80 4.33
C ASN A 100 8.80 -17.62 5.32
N VAL A 101 8.63 -16.39 4.85
CA VAL A 101 8.66 -15.17 5.68
C VAL A 101 7.22 -14.72 5.96
N ASP A 102 6.47 -15.54 6.70
CA ASP A 102 5.11 -15.20 7.13
C ASP A 102 5.16 -14.21 8.29
N ILE A 103 5.28 -12.92 7.96
CA ILE A 103 5.22 -11.81 8.92
C ILE A 103 3.81 -11.62 9.51
N LEU A 104 2.79 -12.33 9.00
CA LEU A 104 1.42 -12.28 9.50
C LEU A 104 1.09 -13.47 10.41
N SER A 105 2.01 -14.42 10.57
CA SER A 105 1.80 -15.69 11.31
C SER A 105 1.19 -15.51 12.70
N GLY A 106 1.57 -14.47 13.44
CA GLY A 106 1.07 -14.17 14.79
C GLY A 106 -0.31 -13.52 14.88
N LEU A 107 -0.97 -13.24 13.74
CA LEU A 107 -2.29 -12.61 13.70
C LEU A 107 -3.41 -13.64 13.59
N THR A 108 -4.57 -13.31 14.16
CA THR A 108 -5.80 -14.11 13.98
C THR A 108 -6.33 -14.00 12.55
N SER A 109 -7.18 -14.94 12.12
CA SER A 109 -7.77 -14.90 10.78
C SER A 109 -8.52 -13.58 10.46
N PRO A 110 -9.35 -13.02 11.37
CA PRO A 110 -9.96 -11.70 11.15
C PRO A 110 -8.91 -10.58 10.98
N GLN A 111 -7.88 -10.55 11.84
CA GLN A 111 -6.81 -9.56 11.74
C GLN A 111 -6.05 -9.66 10.42
N LYS A 112 -5.77 -10.89 9.93
CA LYS A 112 -5.14 -11.10 8.61
C LYS A 112 -5.99 -10.53 7.48
N MET A 113 -7.31 -10.66 7.55
CA MET A 113 -8.23 -10.08 6.56
C MET A 113 -8.22 -8.55 6.60
N ASP A 114 -8.27 -7.96 7.79
CA ASP A 114 -8.22 -6.50 7.97
C ASP A 114 -6.91 -5.90 7.47
N VAL A 115 -5.78 -6.51 7.86
CA VAL A 115 -4.44 -6.12 7.39
C VAL A 115 -4.36 -6.23 5.87
N ARG A 116 -4.86 -7.34 5.30
CA ARG A 116 -4.88 -7.54 3.84
C ARG A 116 -5.66 -6.44 3.12
N LYS A 117 -6.85 -6.14 3.63
CA LYS A 117 -7.72 -5.10 3.08
C LYS A 117 -7.06 -3.73 3.16
N LEU A 118 -6.49 -3.38 4.31
CA LEU A 118 -5.85 -2.08 4.51
C LEU A 118 -4.63 -1.91 3.62
N ILE A 119 -3.71 -2.88 3.58
CA ILE A 119 -2.51 -2.83 2.71
C ILE A 119 -2.91 -2.67 1.24
N THR A 120 -3.80 -3.54 0.75
CA THR A 120 -4.23 -3.52 -0.66
C THR A 120 -4.87 -2.17 -1.00
N THR A 121 -5.73 -1.67 -0.13
CA THR A 121 -6.41 -0.38 -0.35
C THR A 121 -5.39 0.76 -0.34
N SER A 122 -4.44 0.78 0.59
CA SER A 122 -3.42 1.82 0.68
C SER A 122 -2.51 1.85 -0.56
N ILE A 123 -2.05 0.70 -1.04
CA ILE A 123 -1.24 0.61 -2.27
C ILE A 123 -2.07 1.08 -3.48
N LEU A 124 -3.33 0.64 -3.63
CA LEU A 124 -4.17 1.09 -4.74
C LEU A 124 -4.46 2.60 -4.74
N HIS A 125 -4.33 3.29 -3.61
CA HIS A 125 -4.50 4.74 -3.51
C HIS A 125 -3.22 5.54 -3.83
N THR A 126 -2.09 4.89 -4.12
CA THR A 126 -0.90 5.57 -4.64
C THR A 126 -1.00 5.86 -6.14
N ASP A 127 -2.00 5.29 -6.83
CA ASP A 127 -2.33 5.65 -8.21
C ASP A 127 -2.68 7.14 -8.31
N MET A 128 -1.85 7.89 -9.03
CA MET A 128 -1.98 9.34 -9.16
C MET A 128 -3.26 9.78 -9.90
N VAL A 129 -3.94 8.89 -10.63
CA VAL A 129 -5.28 9.17 -11.18
C VAL A 129 -6.29 9.46 -10.06
N LYS A 130 -6.12 8.84 -8.89
CA LYS A 130 -7.00 9.01 -7.71
C LYS A 130 -6.62 10.21 -6.85
N HIS A 131 -5.44 10.81 -7.07
CA HIS A 131 -4.88 11.86 -6.23
C HIS A 131 -5.86 13.02 -5.96
N PHE A 132 -6.43 13.61 -7.02
CA PHE A 132 -7.32 14.76 -6.87
C PHE A 132 -8.62 14.42 -6.13
N GLN A 133 -9.12 13.19 -6.31
CA GLN A 133 -10.29 12.71 -5.55
C GLN A 133 -9.96 12.63 -4.06
N SER A 134 -8.82 12.03 -3.70
CA SER A 134 -8.37 11.93 -2.30
C SER A 134 -8.13 13.30 -1.65
N VAL A 135 -7.50 14.23 -2.37
CA VAL A 135 -7.27 15.60 -1.89
C VAL A 135 -8.59 16.34 -1.68
N ASN A 136 -9.55 16.20 -2.60
CA ASN A 136 -10.86 16.82 -2.45
C ASN A 136 -11.65 16.24 -1.28
N HIS A 137 -11.58 14.92 -1.09
CA HIS A 137 -12.18 14.28 0.08
C HIS A 137 -11.59 14.82 1.39
N LEU A 138 -10.26 14.94 1.48
CA LEU A 138 -9.59 15.52 2.64
C LEU A 138 -10.01 16.98 2.89
N LYS A 139 -10.09 17.80 1.84
CA LYS A 139 -10.57 19.19 1.94
C LYS A 139 -11.99 19.28 2.50
N VAL A 140 -12.87 18.37 2.12
CA VAL A 140 -14.24 18.32 2.65
C VAL A 140 -14.21 17.94 4.13
N MET A 141 -13.46 16.90 4.52
CA MET A 141 -13.35 16.49 5.94
C MET A 141 -12.84 17.62 6.84
N ILE A 142 -11.82 18.38 6.38
CA ILE A 142 -11.29 19.53 7.12
C ILE A 142 -12.36 20.62 7.29
N LYS A 143 -13.12 20.94 6.23
CA LYS A 143 -14.17 21.95 6.29
C LYS A 143 -15.32 21.57 7.21
N SER A 144 -15.66 20.28 7.26
CA SER A 144 -16.73 19.78 8.12
C SER A 144 -16.33 19.68 9.60
N ASN A 145 -15.08 20.01 9.95
CA ASN A 145 -14.48 19.77 11.27
C ASN A 145 -14.66 18.32 11.75
N ASP A 146 -14.84 17.41 10.79
CA ASP A 146 -15.18 16.01 11.02
C ASP A 146 -13.90 15.18 11.12
N LEU A 147 -13.08 15.54 12.11
CA LEU A 147 -11.90 14.78 12.51
C LEU A 147 -12.25 13.66 13.50
N SER A 148 -13.54 13.52 13.85
CA SER A 148 -14.05 12.63 14.89
C SER A 148 -15.05 11.58 14.42
N SER A 149 -15.59 11.63 13.18
CA SER A 149 -16.45 10.55 12.71
C SER A 149 -15.62 9.36 12.22
N LYS A 150 -15.85 8.23 12.89
CA LYS A 150 -15.15 6.95 12.73
C LYS A 150 -13.79 6.90 13.41
N LYS A 151 -13.81 6.71 14.75
CA LYS A 151 -13.10 5.53 15.29
C LYS A 151 -13.33 4.41 14.28
N CYS A 152 -12.27 3.91 13.66
CA CYS A 152 -12.36 2.77 12.76
C CYS A 152 -12.93 1.60 13.59
N LYS A 153 -14.25 1.46 13.61
CA LYS A 153 -14.96 0.32 14.18
C LYS A 153 -14.72 -0.83 13.22
N LEU A 154 -13.56 -1.46 13.35
CA LEU A 154 -13.42 -2.86 13.01
C LEU A 154 -13.75 -3.62 14.31
N SER A 155 -15.04 -3.97 14.41
CA SER A 155 -15.66 -4.93 15.33
C SER A 155 -15.10 -5.00 16.76
N GLU A 156 -15.66 -4.18 17.65
CA GLU A 156 -16.12 -4.67 18.95
C GLU A 156 -17.63 -4.74 18.80
N ASP A 157 -18.17 -5.95 18.60
CA ASP A 157 -19.55 -6.38 18.92
C ASP A 157 -19.65 -7.87 18.50
N ASP A 158 -19.81 -8.73 19.52
CA ASP A 158 -20.06 -10.19 19.59
C ASP A 158 -19.00 -11.21 19.11
#